data_AF-A0A2N9F4C5-F1
#
_entry.id   AF-A0A2N9F4C5-F1
#
_cell.length_a   1.000
_cell.length_b   1.000
_cell.length_c   1.000
_cell.angle_alpha   90.00
_cell.angle_beta   90.00
_cell.angle_gamma   90.00
#
_symmetry.space_group_name_H-M   'P 1'
#
loop_
_entity.id
_entity.type
_entity.pdbx_description
1 polymer ?
#
loop_
_entity_poly.entity_id
_entity_poly.type
_entity_poly.pdbx_seq_one_letter_code
_entity_poly.pdbx_strand_id
1 'polypeptide(L)'
;MALPRPIRTGWALKTINILEENEKLNIWVAYFNLENEYGNSPEEAVMKVFQRALQYNDPKKVYLALLGMYERTEQHKLGGELLDKMVKKFKHSCKVWLRRVHLILKQQQDVV
;
A
#
# COMPACT_ATOMS: atom_id res chain seq x y z
N MET A 1 -30.99 -37.14 16.42
CA MET A 1 -31.42 -35.73 16.32
C MET A 1 -30.23 -34.86 16.66
N ALA A 2 -29.58 -34.23 15.67
CA ALA A 2 -28.39 -33.39 15.87
C ALA A 2 -28.78 -31.92 15.72
N LEU A 3 -28.56 -31.11 16.76
CA LEU A 3 -28.81 -29.67 16.71
C LEU A 3 -27.84 -29.02 15.72
N PRO A 4 -28.29 -28.03 14.91
CA PRO A 4 -27.44 -27.32 13.97
C PRO A 4 -26.35 -26.55 14.73
N ARG A 5 -25.09 -26.73 14.34
CA ARG A 5 -23.96 -26.02 14.95
C ARG A 5 -24.12 -24.51 14.72
N PRO A 6 -23.96 -23.65 15.74
CA PRO A 6 -24.11 -22.21 15.57
C PRO A 6 -23.05 -21.68 14.61
N ILE A 7 -23.50 -20.98 13.56
CA ILE A 7 -22.63 -20.29 12.61
C ILE A 7 -21.83 -19.25 13.42
N ARG A 8 -20.51 -19.39 13.41
CA ARG A 8 -19.55 -18.55 14.13
C ARG A 8 -19.66 -17.07 13.71
N THR A 9 -20.55 -16.30 14.34
CA THR A 9 -20.78 -14.87 14.04
C THR A 9 -19.53 -14.00 14.25
N GLY A 10 -18.64 -14.37 15.17
CA GLY A 10 -17.40 -13.63 15.42
C GLY A 10 -16.37 -13.68 14.29
N TRP A 11 -16.40 -14.72 13.44
CA TRP A 11 -15.55 -14.78 12.25
C TRP A 11 -16.12 -13.89 11.15
N ALA A 12 -17.45 -13.94 10.96
CA ALA A 12 -18.14 -13.08 10.00
C ALA A 12 -17.85 -11.59 10.28
N LEU A 13 -17.97 -11.13 11.53
CA LEU A 13 -17.71 -9.72 11.88
C LEU A 13 -16.25 -9.29 11.64
N LYS A 14 -15.27 -10.14 11.97
CA LYS A 14 -13.86 -9.86 11.66
C LYS A 14 -13.59 -9.85 10.17
N THR A 15 -14.17 -10.80 9.44
CA THR A 15 -14.04 -10.88 7.98
C THR A 15 -14.70 -9.69 7.29
N ILE A 16 -15.89 -9.28 7.73
CA ILE A 16 -16.60 -8.09 7.23
C ILE A 16 -15.74 -6.84 7.46
N ASN A 17 -15.19 -6.66 8.67
CA ASN A 17 -14.37 -5.48 8.98
C ASN A 17 -13.06 -5.45 8.18
N ILE A 18 -12.42 -6.61 7.93
CA ILE A 18 -11.20 -6.70 7.11
C ILE A 18 -11.49 -6.40 5.62
N LEU A 19 -12.63 -6.85 5.11
CA LEU A 19 -13.06 -6.55 3.73
C LEU A 19 -13.30 -5.05 3.56
N GLU A 20 -14.06 -4.43 4.47
CA GLU A 20 -14.29 -2.98 4.43
C GLU A 20 -13.00 -2.17 4.54
N GLU A 21 -12.05 -2.58 5.38
CA GLU A 21 -10.73 -1.93 5.44
C GLU A 21 -9.98 -1.97 4.10
N ASN A 22 -10.07 -3.10 3.39
CA ASN A 22 -9.43 -3.23 2.08
C ASN A 22 -10.15 -2.41 1.01
N GLU A 23 -11.50 -2.38 1.04
CA GLU A 23 -12.29 -1.54 0.14
C GLU A 23 -12.00 -0.05 0.36
N LYS A 24 -11.92 0.39 1.62
CA LYS A 24 -11.49 1.76 1.98
C LYS A 24 -10.11 2.07 1.41
N LEU A 25 -9.15 1.16 1.57
CA LEU A 25 -7.80 1.34 1.01
C LEU A 25 -7.82 1.41 -0.53
N ASN A 26 -8.67 0.62 -1.20
CA ASN A 26 -8.80 0.64 -2.65
C ASN A 26 -9.30 1.99 -3.17
N ILE A 27 -10.18 2.67 -2.42
CA ILE A 27 -10.60 4.06 -2.74
C ILE A 27 -9.39 5.00 -2.72
N TRP A 28 -8.51 4.88 -1.72
CA TRP A 28 -7.27 5.66 -1.67
C TRP A 28 -6.33 5.32 -2.83
N VAL A 29 -6.23 4.05 -3.22
CA VAL A 29 -5.42 3.64 -4.38
C VAL A 29 -5.96 4.25 -5.67
N ALA A 30 -7.28 4.23 -5.88
CA ALA A 30 -7.91 4.89 -7.01
C ALA A 30 -7.61 6.40 -7.00
N TYR A 31 -7.70 7.03 -5.83
CA TYR A 31 -7.41 8.45 -5.69
C TYR A 31 -5.94 8.78 -6.00
N PHE A 32 -4.99 7.95 -5.54
CA PHE A 32 -3.58 8.09 -5.91
C PHE A 32 -3.37 8.00 -7.43
N ASN A 33 -4.00 7.01 -8.08
CA ASN A 33 -3.85 6.84 -9.53
C ASN A 33 -4.39 8.08 -10.27
N LEU A 34 -5.54 8.61 -9.87
CA LEU A 34 -6.14 9.79 -10.49
C LEU A 34 -5.26 11.04 -10.35
N GLU A 35 -4.76 11.33 -9.14
CA GLU A 35 -3.88 12.49 -8.93
C GLU A 35 -2.53 12.32 -9.62
N ASN A 36 -2.02 11.09 -9.72
CA ASN A 36 -0.76 10.80 -10.39
C ASN A 36 -0.87 10.97 -11.91
N GLU A 37 -2.00 10.61 -12.50
CA GLU A 37 -2.22 10.64 -13.96
C GLU A 37 -2.75 12.00 -14.46
N TYR A 38 -3.62 12.65 -13.68
CA TYR A 38 -4.37 13.84 -14.10
C TYR A 38 -4.14 15.07 -13.22
N GLY A 39 -3.35 14.98 -12.16
CA GLY A 39 -3.06 16.11 -11.29
C GLY A 39 -2.23 17.19 -11.99
N ASN A 40 -2.51 18.46 -11.69
CA ASN A 40 -1.72 19.59 -12.23
C ASN A 40 -0.25 19.58 -11.74
N SER A 41 -0.03 19.09 -10.51
CA SER A 41 1.28 18.82 -9.91
C SER A 41 1.26 17.43 -9.29
N PRO A 42 1.47 16.36 -10.07
CA PRO A 42 1.20 14.97 -9.66
C PRO A 42 1.88 14.58 -8.35
N GLU A 43 3.17 14.90 -8.18
CA GLU A 43 3.91 14.56 -6.95
C GLU A 43 3.31 15.24 -5.71
N GLU A 44 3.02 16.53 -5.79
CA GLU A 44 2.44 17.28 -4.66
C GLU A 44 1.02 16.81 -4.34
N ALA A 45 0.22 16.55 -5.38
CA ALA A 45 -1.16 16.11 -5.24
C ALA A 45 -1.23 14.71 -4.61
N VAL A 46 -0.43 13.77 -5.11
CA VAL A 46 -0.28 12.43 -4.54
C VAL A 46 0.19 12.52 -3.09
N MET A 47 1.14 13.40 -2.76
CA MET A 47 1.60 13.59 -1.39
C MET A 47 0.52 14.15 -0.46
N LYS A 48 -0.33 15.07 -0.92
CA LYS A 48 -1.49 15.56 -0.14
C LYS A 48 -2.48 14.43 0.15
N VAL A 49 -2.83 13.64 -0.87
CA VAL A 49 -3.69 12.47 -0.69
C VAL A 49 -3.04 11.46 0.26
N PHE A 50 -1.72 11.30 0.20
CA PHE A 50 -0.99 10.36 1.03
C PHE A 50 -1.05 10.74 2.50
N GLN A 51 -0.81 12.02 2.81
CA GLN A 51 -0.95 12.53 4.18
C GLN A 51 -2.37 12.36 4.72
N ARG A 52 -3.38 12.57 3.86
CA ARG A 52 -4.78 12.35 4.23
C ARG A 52 -5.06 10.87 4.50
N ALA A 53 -4.62 9.97 3.62
CA ALA A 53 -4.82 8.53 3.76
C ALA A 53 -4.20 7.97 5.05
N LEU A 54 -3.06 8.50 5.48
CA LEU A 54 -2.40 8.12 6.74
C LEU A 54 -3.20 8.42 8.00
N GLN A 55 -4.17 9.35 7.94
CA GLN A 55 -5.02 9.69 9.09
C GLN A 55 -6.12 8.66 9.33
N TYR A 56 -6.53 7.91 8.29
CA TYR A 56 -7.71 7.05 8.33
C TYR A 56 -7.40 5.55 8.19
N ASN A 57 -6.17 5.18 7.86
CA ASN A 57 -5.79 3.79 7.57
C ASN A 57 -4.51 3.40 8.29
N ASP A 58 -4.24 2.08 8.39
CA ASP A 58 -2.95 1.57 8.84
C ASP A 58 -1.80 2.16 8.00
N PRO A 59 -0.82 2.83 8.62
CA PRO A 59 0.26 3.49 7.88
C PRO A 59 0.97 2.53 6.93
N LYS A 60 1.33 1.32 7.39
CA LYS A 60 2.10 0.38 6.56
C LYS A 60 1.32 -0.02 5.30
N LYS A 61 0.00 -0.25 5.40
CA LYS A 61 -0.87 -0.50 4.24
C LYS A 61 -0.85 0.66 3.25
N VAL A 62 -0.95 1.92 3.71
CA VAL A 62 -0.94 3.11 2.83
C VAL A 62 0.42 3.27 2.14
N TYR A 63 1.53 3.10 2.85
CA TYR A 63 2.88 3.15 2.25
C TYR A 63 3.05 2.07 1.18
N LEU A 64 2.58 0.85 1.43
CA LEU A 64 2.63 -0.24 0.44
C LEU A 64 1.73 0.03 -0.77
N ALA A 65 0.56 0.64 -0.56
CA ALA A 65 -0.34 1.03 -1.64
C ALA A 65 0.28 2.10 -2.54
N LEU A 66 0.89 3.13 -1.96
CA LEU A 66 1.60 4.16 -2.71
C LEU A 66 2.80 3.58 -3.47
N LEU A 67 3.59 2.70 -2.83
CA LEU A 67 4.69 2.02 -3.48
C LEU A 67 4.21 1.19 -4.69
N GLY A 68 3.12 0.43 -4.51
CA GLY A 68 2.53 -0.36 -5.59
C GLY A 68 1.94 0.48 -6.72
N MET A 69 1.59 1.75 -6.47
CA MET A 69 1.27 2.70 -7.54
C MET A 69 2.51 3.08 -8.32
N TYR A 70 3.58 3.54 -7.65
CA TYR A 70 4.84 3.89 -8.31
C TYR A 70 5.49 2.73 -9.07
N GLU A 71 5.36 1.49 -8.58
CA GLU A 71 5.82 0.29 -9.29
C GLU A 71 5.07 0.07 -10.61
N ARG A 72 3.75 0.30 -10.63
CA ARG A 72 2.90 0.12 -11.83
C ARG A 72 3.05 1.25 -12.85
N THR A 73 3.34 2.46 -12.38
CA THR A 73 3.54 3.64 -13.24
C THR A 73 5.00 3.85 -13.63
N GLU A 74 5.88 2.89 -13.33
CA GLU A 74 7.31 2.89 -13.66
C GLU A 74 8.09 4.10 -13.10
N GLN A 75 7.58 4.70 -12.03
CA GLN A 75 8.22 5.83 -11.34
C GLN A 75 9.29 5.34 -10.36
N HIS A 76 10.33 4.70 -10.89
CA HIS A 76 11.34 3.98 -10.11
C HIS A 76 12.10 4.86 -9.11
N LYS A 77 12.35 6.13 -9.44
CA LYS A 77 13.04 7.07 -8.55
C LYS A 77 12.21 7.36 -7.29
N LEU A 78 10.95 7.75 -7.46
CA LEU A 78 10.03 8.04 -6.35
C LEU A 78 9.74 6.79 -5.52
N GLY A 79 9.56 5.64 -6.19
CA GLY A 79 9.41 4.35 -5.51
C GLY A 79 10.63 3.99 -4.65
N GLY A 80 11.84 4.23 -5.14
CA GLY A 80 13.10 4.02 -4.41
C GLY A 80 13.22 4.89 -3.17
N GLU A 81 12.97 6.20 -3.30
CA GLU A 81 12.99 7.15 -2.19
C GLU A 81 11.94 6.82 -1.12
N LEU A 82 10.75 6.38 -1.54
CA LEU A 82 9.71 5.92 -0.64
C LEU A 82 10.16 4.66 0.12
N LEU A 83 10.74 3.69 -0.58
CA LEU A 83 11.28 2.47 0.01
C LEU A 83 12.38 2.76 1.05
N ASP A 84 13.26 3.73 0.79
CA ASP A 84 14.28 4.17 1.75
C ASP A 84 13.68 4.76 3.03
N LYS A 85 12.58 5.49 2.91
CA LYS A 85 11.80 5.96 4.07
C LYS A 85 11.11 4.78 4.78
N MET A 86 10.59 3.82 4.03
CA MET A 86 9.89 2.66 4.59
C MET A 86 10.80 1.72 5.37
N VAL A 87 12.02 1.41 4.91
CA VAL A 87 12.96 0.56 5.66
C VAL A 87 13.37 1.21 6.99
N LYS A 88 13.50 2.55 7.02
CA LYS A 88 13.78 3.31 8.25
C LYS A 88 12.59 3.33 9.21
N LYS A 89 11.36 3.42 8.68
CA LYS A 89 10.13 3.51 9.48
C LYS A 89 9.61 2.15 9.96
N PHE A 90 9.72 1.12 9.13
CA PHE A 90 9.18 -0.22 9.36
C PHE A 90 10.31 -1.26 9.48
N LYS A 91 11.32 -0.96 10.32
CA LYS A 91 12.57 -1.74 10.46
C LYS A 91 12.36 -3.23 10.73
N HIS A 92 11.29 -3.60 11.42
CA HIS A 92 10.98 -5.00 11.76
C HIS A 92 10.14 -5.73 10.70
N SER A 93 9.69 -5.05 9.65
CA SER A 93 8.85 -5.64 8.62
C SER A 93 9.69 -6.34 7.56
N CYS A 94 9.78 -7.67 7.64
CA CYS A 94 10.44 -8.49 6.61
C CYS A 94 9.89 -8.19 5.20
N LYS A 95 8.59 -7.94 5.07
CA LYS A 95 7.96 -7.60 3.79
C LYS A 95 8.53 -6.33 3.15
N VAL A 96 8.87 -5.32 3.95
CA VAL A 96 9.45 -4.06 3.45
C VAL A 96 10.89 -4.27 3.01
N TRP A 97 11.67 -5.03 3.79
CA TRP A 97 13.02 -5.41 3.43
C TRP A 97 13.08 -6.25 2.16
N LEU A 98 12.20 -7.23 2.00
CA LEU A 98 12.11 -8.04 0.78
C LEU A 98 11.83 -7.18 -0.45
N ARG A 99 10.93 -6.18 -0.34
CA ARG A 99 10.68 -5.22 -1.41
C ARG A 99 11.90 -4.38 -1.74
N ARG A 100 12.68 -3.95 -0.74
CA ARG A 100 13.93 -3.21 -0.97
C ARG A 100 14.98 -4.04 -1.70
N VAL A 101 15.19 -5.29 -1.26
CA VAL A 101 16.13 -6.21 -1.91
C VAL A 101 15.71 -6.48 -3.35
N HIS A 102 14.42 -6.74 -3.58
CA HIS A 102 13.89 -6.95 -4.94
C HIS A 102 14.14 -5.75 -5.86
N LEU A 103 13.95 -4.52 -5.37
CA LEU A 103 14.24 -3.31 -6.14
C LEU A 103 15.73 -3.21 -6.53
N ILE A 104 16.64 -3.47 -5.58
CA ILE A 104 18.10 -3.40 -5.83
C ILE A 104 18.51 -4.45 -6.86
N LEU A 105 17.98 -5.67 -6.76
CA LEU A 105 18.29 -6.74 -7.71
C LEU A 105 17.81 -6.38 -9.13
N LYS A 106 16.61 -5.79 -9.25
CA LYS A 106 16.10 -5.34 -10.54
C LYS A 106 17.00 -4.26 -11.15
N GLN A 107 17.42 -3.28 -10.34
CA GLN A 107 18.34 -2.22 -10.79
C GLN A 107 19.71 -2.74 -11.24
N GLN A 108 20.23 -3.82 -10.65
CA GLN A 108 21.49 -4.41 -11.09
C GLN A 108 21.36 -5.18 -12.42
N GLN A 109 20.19 -5.73 -12.69
CA GLN A 109 19.92 -6.47 -13.92
C GLN A 109 19.70 -5.53 -15.13
N ASP A 110 19.19 -4.32 -14.90
CA ASP A 110 19.01 -3.30 -15.94
C ASP A 110 20.33 -2.60 -16.37
N VAL A 111 21.45 -2.87 -15.69
CA VAL A 111 22.78 -2.26 -15.96
C VAL A 111 23.69 -3.19 -16.79
N VAL A 112 23.26 -4.43 -17.06
CA VAL A 112 23.99 -5.44 -17.86
C VAL A 112 23.38 -5.54 -19.26
#